data_AF-A0A5C8PTY9-F1
#
_entry.id   AF-A0A5C8PTY9-F1
#
_cell.length_a   1.000
_cell.length_b   1.000
_cell.length_c   1.000
_cell.angle_alpha   90.00
_cell.angle_beta   90.00
_cell.angle_gamma   90.00
#
_symmetry.space_group_name_H-M   'P 1'
#
loop_
_entity.id
_entity.type
_entity.pdbx_description
1 polymer ?
#
loop_
_entity_poly.entity_id
_entity_poly.type
_entity_poly.pdbx_seq_one_letter_code
_entity_poly.pdbx_strand_id
1 'polypeptide(L)'
;MTCNVLWMHDRQTHALIKNMPRPSRSSQIPAMQKNADGSIDVHFGPKAPAGKEADWVPAAPQRGFDLMFRVYAPTKTFFDKGWVLPDVEKVAAQ
;
A
#
# COMPACT_ATOMS: atom_id res chain seq x y z
N MET A 1 -7.57 15.34 9.33
CA MET A 1 -7.12 14.62 8.12
C MET A 1 -5.94 13.76 8.49
N THR A 2 -6.13 12.45 8.57
CA THR A 2 -5.04 11.50 8.76
C THR A 2 -4.41 11.27 7.39
N CYS A 3 -3.13 11.63 7.23
CA CYS A 3 -2.39 11.23 6.04
C CYS A 3 -1.86 9.83 6.29
N ASN A 4 -2.11 8.89 5.38
CA ASN A 4 -1.65 7.52 5.53
C ASN A 4 -0.74 7.15 4.38
N VAL A 5 0.38 6.49 4.67
CA VAL A 5 1.37 6.12 3.65
C VAL A 5 1.82 4.69 3.85
N LEU A 6 1.75 3.89 2.78
CA LEU A 6 2.17 2.51 2.73
C LEU A 6 3.45 2.38 1.92
N TRP A 7 4.47 1.76 2.51
CA TRP A 7 5.79 1.59 1.91
C TRP A 7 6.12 0.12 1.79
N MET A 8 6.75 -0.24 0.67
CA MET A 8 7.28 -1.56 0.43
C MET A 8 8.81 -1.55 0.52
N HIS A 9 9.35 -2.44 1.34
CA HIS A 9 10.78 -2.60 1.59
C HIS A 9 11.25 -3.96 1.09
N ASP A 10 12.54 -4.05 0.75
CA ASP A 10 13.17 -5.29 0.36
C ASP A 10 13.34 -6.19 1.59
N ARG A 11 12.83 -7.43 1.53
CA ARG A 11 12.82 -8.32 2.70
C ARG A 11 14.22 -8.80 3.11
N GLN A 12 15.18 -8.82 2.19
CA GLN A 12 16.54 -9.28 2.51
C GLN A 12 17.32 -8.23 3.29
N THR A 13 17.11 -6.96 2.97
CA THR A 13 17.88 -5.83 3.52
C THR A 13 17.09 -4.96 4.47
N HIS A 14 15.76 -5.13 4.53
CA HIS A 14 14.80 -4.20 5.16
C HIS A 14 14.97 -2.74 4.72
N ALA A 15 15.59 -2.53 3.57
CA ALA A 15 15.87 -1.22 3.00
C ALA A 15 14.92 -0.90 1.84
N LEU A 16 15.07 0.30 1.28
CA LEU A 16 14.31 0.69 0.09
C LEU A 16 14.66 -0.20 -1.10
N ILE A 17 13.63 -0.61 -1.84
CA ILE A 17 13.79 -1.46 -3.02
C ILE A 17 14.45 -0.63 -4.14
N LYS A 18 15.63 -1.07 -4.57
CA LYS A 18 16.39 -0.43 -5.65
C LYS A 18 15.75 -0.69 -7.02
N ASN A 19 15.95 0.25 -7.94
CA ASN A 19 15.48 0.17 -9.34
C ASN A 19 13.96 0.00 -9.48
N MET A 20 13.20 0.56 -8.53
CA MET A 20 11.75 0.55 -8.55
C MET A 20 11.23 1.97 -8.80
N PRO A 21 10.35 2.18 -9.78
CA PRO A 21 9.88 3.53 -10.10
C PRO A 21 9.05 4.15 -8.96
N ARG A 22 8.38 3.32 -8.14
CA ARG A 22 7.54 3.79 -7.03
C ARG A 22 7.33 2.70 -5.97
N PRO A 23 8.02 2.76 -4.81
CA PRO A 23 7.90 1.76 -3.75
C PRO A 23 6.84 2.10 -2.68
N SER A 24 5.99 3.10 -2.90
CA SER A 24 5.00 3.53 -1.91
C SER A 24 3.71 4.09 -2.51
N ARG A 25 2.67 4.18 -1.66
CA ARG A 25 1.40 4.90 -1.91
C ARG A 25 0.99 5.73 -0.72
N SER A 26 0.41 6.90 -1.00
CA SER A 26 -0.06 7.87 -0.01
C SER A 26 -1.50 8.26 -0.31
N SER A 27 -2.31 8.44 0.74
CA SER A 27 -3.67 8.96 0.64
C SER A 27 -3.74 10.40 0.11
N GLN A 28 -2.61 11.10 -0.02
CA GLN A 28 -2.51 12.43 -0.62
C GLN A 28 -2.36 12.42 -2.15
N ILE A 29 -2.13 11.26 -2.77
CA ILE A 29 -1.99 11.16 -4.22
C ILE A 29 -3.38 11.38 -4.86
N PRO A 30 -3.60 12.46 -5.65
CA PRO A 30 -4.93 12.78 -6.17
C PRO A 30 -5.50 11.74 -7.14
N ALA A 31 -4.62 10.99 -7.81
CA ALA A 31 -5.00 9.98 -8.78
C ALA A 31 -5.49 8.66 -8.16
N MET A 32 -5.38 8.48 -6.83
CA MET A 32 -5.82 7.25 -6.17
C MET A 32 -7.33 7.09 -6.28
N GLN A 33 -7.78 5.88 -6.59
CA GLN A 33 -9.19 5.61 -6.73
C GLN A 33 -9.79 5.27 -5.37
N LYS A 34 -10.76 6.09 -4.96
CA LYS A 34 -11.54 5.82 -3.76
C LYS A 34 -12.73 4.94 -4.09
N ASN A 35 -12.95 3.95 -3.25
CA ASN A 35 -14.13 3.11 -3.27
C ASN A 35 -15.35 3.90 -2.76
N ALA A 36 -16.55 3.36 -2.94
CA ALA A 36 -17.81 4.01 -2.54
C ALA A 36 -17.92 4.26 -1.02
N ASP A 37 -17.24 3.44 -0.22
CA ASP A 37 -17.14 3.56 1.24
C ASP A 37 -16.03 4.54 1.69
N GLY A 38 -15.28 5.12 0.74
CA GLY A 38 -14.16 6.01 1.00
C GLY A 38 -12.82 5.29 1.27
N SER A 39 -12.79 3.96 1.23
CA SER A 39 -11.55 3.18 1.30
C SER A 39 -10.75 3.28 0.00
N ILE A 40 -9.52 2.78 0.03
CA ILE A 40 -8.62 2.71 -1.13
C ILE A 40 -7.96 1.33 -1.11
N ASP A 41 -8.08 0.61 -2.21
CA ASP A 41 -7.39 -0.67 -2.40
C ASP A 41 -6.00 -0.43 -2.95
N VAL A 42 -4.97 -1.05 -2.36
CA VAL A 42 -3.60 -0.96 -2.86
C VAL A 42 -3.17 -2.33 -3.35
N HIS A 43 -2.77 -2.41 -4.62
CA HIS A 43 -2.38 -3.67 -5.25
C HIS A 43 -0.86 -3.83 -5.30
N PHE A 44 -0.37 -5.04 -5.09
CA PHE A 44 1.06 -5.39 -5.16
C PHE A 44 1.26 -6.51 -6.18
N GLY A 45 2.18 -6.31 -7.13
CA GLY A 45 2.47 -7.36 -8.11
C GLY A 45 3.35 -6.90 -9.27
N PRO A 46 3.78 -7.81 -10.16
CA PRO A 46 4.62 -7.47 -11.31
C PRO A 46 3.92 -6.61 -12.35
N LYS A 47 2.58 -6.67 -12.40
CA LYS A 47 1.74 -5.95 -13.37
C LYS A 47 0.60 -5.26 -12.64
N ALA A 48 0.23 -4.07 -13.11
CA ALA A 48 -0.96 -3.38 -12.64
C ALA A 48 -2.23 -4.15 -13.05
N PRO A 49 -3.22 -4.29 -12.13
CA PRO A 49 -4.57 -4.67 -12.52
C PRO A 49 -5.14 -3.64 -13.50
N ALA A 50 -5.98 -4.09 -14.44
CA ALA A 50 -6.54 -3.23 -15.48
C ALA A 50 -7.32 -2.06 -14.86
N GLY A 51 -6.92 -0.82 -15.17
CA GLY A 51 -7.58 0.39 -14.67
C GLY A 51 -7.25 0.72 -13.21
N LYS A 52 -6.28 0.06 -12.58
CA LYS A 52 -5.81 0.33 -11.20
C LYS A 52 -4.34 0.72 -11.15
N GLU A 53 -3.83 1.33 -12.23
CA GLU A 53 -2.42 1.73 -12.36
C GLU A 53 -2.03 2.78 -11.30
N ALA A 54 -2.98 3.63 -10.90
CA ALA A 54 -2.78 4.61 -9.85
C ALA A 54 -2.57 3.94 -8.48
N ASP A 55 -3.28 2.86 -8.18
CA ASP A 55 -3.31 2.22 -6.87
C ASP A 55 -2.36 0.99 -6.76
N TRP A 56 -1.48 0.81 -7.74
CA TRP A 56 -0.61 -0.36 -7.83
C TRP A 56 0.86 -0.06 -7.50
N VAL A 57 1.47 -0.87 -6.65
CA VAL A 57 2.91 -0.87 -6.36
C VAL A 57 3.57 -2.04 -7.09
N PRO A 58 4.56 -1.78 -7.97
CA PRO A 58 5.29 -2.84 -8.66
C PRO A 58 6.04 -3.72 -7.66
N ALA A 59 5.82 -5.02 -7.66
CA ALA A 59 6.53 -5.98 -6.82
C ALA A 59 7.20 -7.05 -7.71
N ALA A 60 8.49 -7.33 -7.46
CA ALA A 60 9.21 -8.34 -8.22
C ALA A 60 8.85 -9.74 -7.71
N PRO A 61 8.42 -10.69 -8.57
CA PRO A 61 7.92 -12.00 -8.13
C PRO A 61 9.01 -12.87 -7.47
N GLN A 62 10.28 -12.57 -7.73
CA GLN A 62 11.44 -13.29 -7.20
C GLN A 62 12.00 -12.67 -5.91
N ARG A 63 11.43 -11.55 -5.42
CA ARG A 63 11.89 -10.88 -4.19
C ARG A 63 10.76 -10.81 -3.17
N GLY A 64 11.04 -11.27 -1.96
CA GLY A 64 10.18 -10.99 -0.83
C GLY A 64 10.17 -9.49 -0.49
N PHE A 65 9.07 -9.01 0.06
CA PHE A 65 8.95 -7.63 0.53
C PHE A 65 8.28 -7.58 1.89
N ASP A 66 8.55 -6.48 2.61
CA ASP A 66 7.87 -6.11 3.85
C ASP A 66 7.05 -4.85 3.62
N LEU A 67 5.88 -4.77 4.26
CA LEU A 67 5.01 -3.60 4.19
C LEU A 67 5.05 -2.81 5.49
N MET A 68 5.22 -1.50 5.36
CA MET A 68 5.18 -0.57 6.48
C MET A 68 4.07 0.45 6.24
N PHE A 69 3.01 0.38 7.04
CA PHE A 69 1.93 1.35 7.05
C PHE A 69 2.18 2.43 8.09
N ARG A 70 2.16 3.69 7.66
CA ARG A 70 2.36 4.86 8.52
C ARG A 70 1.09 5.68 8.57
N VAL A 71 0.65 5.99 9.78
CA VAL A 71 -0.50 6.85 10.06
C VAL A 71 0.03 8.17 10.62
N TYR A 72 -0.25 9.28 9.96
CA TYR A 72 0.17 10.61 10.38
C TYR A 72 -1.00 11.33 11.06
N ALA A 73 -0.74 11.82 12.28
CA ALA A 73 -1.75 12.44 13.16
C ALA A 73 -2.96 11.54 13.45
N PRO A 74 -2.75 10.31 13.98
CA PRO A 74 -3.85 9.41 14.34
C PRO A 74 -4.76 10.04 15.41
N THR A 75 -6.06 9.76 15.33
CA THR A 75 -7.04 10.12 16.36
C THR A 75 -7.05 9.09 17.48
N LYS A 76 -7.71 9.41 18.61
CA LYS A 76 -7.86 8.50 19.76
C LYS A 76 -8.38 7.11 19.36
N THR A 77 -9.32 7.05 18.41
CA THR A 77 -9.91 5.81 17.89
C THR A 77 -8.87 4.82 17.35
N PHE A 78 -7.76 5.31 16.79
CA PHE A 78 -6.67 4.45 16.32
C PHE A 78 -5.97 3.76 17.50
N PHE A 79 -5.68 4.50 18.57
CA PHE A 79 -5.05 3.96 19.78
C PHE A 79 -5.98 3.04 20.58
N ASP A 80 -7.28 3.32 20.55
CA ASP A 80 -8.32 2.49 21.17
C ASP A 80 -8.61 1.21 20.38
N LYS A 81 -7.89 0.95 19.26
CA LYS A 81 -8.11 -0.18 18.36
C LYS A 81 -9.52 -0.26 17.76
N GLY A 82 -10.20 0.89 17.64
CA GLY A 82 -11.52 0.98 16.98
C GLY A 82 -11.44 0.77 15.47
N TRP A 83 -10.23 0.83 14.90
CA TRP A 83 -9.93 0.46 13.52
C TRP A 83 -8.63 -0.34 13.48
N VAL A 84 -8.60 -1.38 12.65
CA VAL A 84 -7.44 -2.24 12.42
C VAL A 84 -7.21 -2.33 10.92
N LEU A 85 -5.93 -2.27 10.52
CA LEU A 85 -5.56 -2.49 9.13
C LEU A 85 -5.78 -3.98 8.79
N PRO A 86 -6.54 -4.30 7.73
CA PRO A 86 -6.72 -5.69 7.31
C PRO A 86 -5.41 -6.30 6.83
N ASP A 87 -5.32 -7.62 6.89
CA ASP A 87 -4.20 -8.37 6.33
C ASP A 87 -4.18 -8.27 4.80
N VAL A 88 -3.01 -8.50 4.21
CA VAL A 88 -2.86 -8.56 2.76
C VAL A 88 -3.46 -9.85 2.23
N GLU A 89 -4.35 -9.73 1.25
CA GLU A 89 -4.98 -10.86 0.60
C GLU A 89 -4.31 -11.21 -0.73
N LYS A 90 -4.23 -12.50 -1.03
CA LYS A 90 -3.81 -12.97 -2.35
C LYS A 90 -4.97 -12.83 -3.32
N VAL A 91 -4.83 -11.97 -4.31
CA VAL A 91 -5.74 -11.89 -5.45
C VAL A 91 -5.38 -12.95 -6.49
N ALA A 92 -6.38 -13.56 -7.12
CA ALA A 92 -6.16 -14.51 -8.20
C ALA A 92 -5.33 -13.86 -9.32
N ALA A 93 -4.39 -14.62 -9.88
CA ALA A 93 -3.53 -14.12 -10.95
C ALA A 93 -4.38 -13.64 -12.13
N GLN A 94 -4.19 -12.37 -12.51
CA GLN A 94 -4.88 -11.71 -13.61
C GLN A 94 -4.07 -11.79 -14.90
#